data_AF-A0A2V9NUN3-F1
#
_entry.id   AF-A0A2V9NUN3-F1
#
_cell.length_a   1.000
_cell.length_b   1.000
_cell.length_c   1.000
_cell.angle_alpha   90.00
_cell.angle_beta   90.00
_cell.angle_gamma   90.00
#
_symmetry.space_group_name_H-M   'P 1'
#
loop_
_entity.id
_entity.type
_entity.pdbx_description
1 polymer ?
#
loop_
_entity_poly.entity_id
_entity_poly.type
_entity_poly.pdbx_seq_one_letter_code
_entity_poly.pdbx_strand_id
1 'polypeptide(L)'
;MKRLTLTVTGLMAVLCIAPLCPAQTLGEYARAARSQDKPKQGKQPRQFDNDNLPRSDKLSVVGKDTPPANDHQNAQAQEGQPAETAATAKPADKPEQDDKQKQGDEWKRKIADQKKKIDLLSREYDVLQREYRLRAAAMYADAGNRLRNQGAWDKEDAQYKQQIEDKKKALDDARQELDDTKEKARKAGMPAGSLD
;
A
#
# COMPACT_ATOMS: atom_id res chain seq x y z
N MET A 1 44.22 66.41 16.64
CA MET A 1 42.87 65.88 16.38
C MET A 1 42.25 66.61 15.20
N LYS A 2 42.24 66.01 14.02
CA LYS A 2 41.59 66.57 12.82
C LYS A 2 40.83 65.45 12.10
N ARG A 3 39.58 65.77 11.80
CA ARG A 3 38.48 64.89 11.39
C ARG A 3 38.64 64.50 9.92
N LEU A 4 38.16 63.32 9.55
CA LEU A 4 37.85 63.01 8.15
C LEU A 4 36.59 62.15 8.08
N THR A 5 35.50 62.74 7.62
CA THR A 5 34.28 62.07 7.17
C THR A 5 34.14 62.41 5.69
N LEU A 6 34.01 61.42 4.81
CA LEU A 6 33.41 61.64 3.50
C LEU A 6 32.63 60.41 3.02
N THR A 7 31.42 60.71 2.60
CA THR A 7 30.30 59.91 2.13
C THR A 7 30.54 59.27 0.76
N VAL A 8 30.07 58.03 0.56
CA VAL A 8 29.92 57.41 -0.77
C VAL A 8 28.43 57.27 -1.07
N THR A 9 27.94 58.09 -2.00
CA THR A 9 26.67 57.90 -2.71
C THR A 9 26.97 57.15 -4.01
N GLY A 10 26.28 56.03 -4.24
CA GLY A 10 26.43 55.16 -5.40
C GLY A 10 25.07 54.79 -5.99
N LEU A 11 24.85 55.32 -7.19
CA LEU A 11 23.69 55.32 -8.08
C LEU A 11 23.19 53.92 -8.54
N MET A 12 21.89 53.69 -8.36
CA MET A 12 20.89 53.15 -9.30
C MET A 12 21.10 51.85 -10.14
N ALA A 13 20.16 50.92 -9.92
CA ALA A 13 19.37 50.11 -10.88
C ALA A 13 20.05 49.16 -11.89
N VAL A 14 19.89 47.85 -11.63
CA VAL A 14 19.66 46.85 -12.70
C VAL A 14 18.42 46.03 -12.35
N LEU A 15 17.46 46.08 -13.27
CA LEU A 15 16.13 45.51 -13.28
C LEU A 15 16.20 44.05 -13.77
N CYS A 16 16.02 43.06 -12.90
CA CYS A 16 15.86 41.65 -13.30
C CYS A 16 14.36 41.34 -13.45
N ILE A 17 13.84 41.42 -14.67
CA ILE A 17 12.51 40.90 -15.04
C ILE A 17 12.68 39.42 -15.40
N ALA A 18 12.19 38.53 -14.55
CA ALA A 18 12.02 37.11 -14.87
C ALA A 18 10.63 36.90 -15.52
N PRO A 19 10.50 36.14 -16.62
CA PRO A 19 9.19 35.77 -17.13
C PRO A 19 8.54 34.75 -16.18
N LEU A 20 7.44 35.16 -15.53
CA LEU A 20 6.50 34.24 -14.88
C LEU A 20 5.81 33.42 -15.97
N CYS A 21 6.27 32.19 -16.20
CA CYS A 21 5.39 31.15 -16.74
C CYS A 21 4.27 30.90 -15.72
N PRO A 22 2.98 31.00 -16.07
CA PRO A 22 1.92 30.58 -15.17
C PRO A 22 1.99 29.05 -15.04
N ALA A 23 2.59 28.57 -13.95
CA ALA A 23 2.50 27.18 -13.55
C ALA A 23 1.01 26.88 -13.29
N GLN A 24 0.39 26.12 -14.19
CA GLN A 24 -0.97 25.63 -14.00
C GLN A 24 -0.98 24.80 -12.72
N THR A 25 -1.63 25.32 -11.68
CA THR A 25 -1.65 24.67 -10.38
C THR A 25 -2.44 23.37 -10.49
N LEU A 26 -2.08 22.35 -9.73
CA LEU A 26 -2.87 21.11 -9.65
C LEU A 26 -4.33 21.38 -9.26
N GLY A 27 -4.57 22.49 -8.54
CA GLY A 27 -5.90 23.00 -8.23
C GLY A 27 -6.66 23.48 -9.47
N GLU A 28 -6.02 24.22 -10.38
CA GLU A 28 -6.59 24.60 -11.68
C GLU A 28 -6.96 23.38 -12.53
N TYR A 29 -6.08 22.36 -12.58
CA TYR A 29 -6.37 21.11 -13.30
C TYR A 29 -7.57 20.37 -12.73
N ALA A 30 -7.64 20.21 -11.40
CA ALA A 30 -8.78 19.57 -10.74
C ALA A 30 -10.10 20.34 -10.98
N ARG A 31 -10.03 21.68 -11.02
CA ARG A 31 -11.17 22.55 -11.30
C ARG A 31 -11.60 22.48 -12.78
N ALA A 32 -10.65 22.31 -13.70
CA ALA A 32 -10.89 22.09 -15.13
C ALA A 32 -11.47 20.70 -15.43
N ALA A 33 -10.98 19.65 -14.78
CA ALA A 33 -11.56 18.31 -14.91
C ALA A 33 -13.04 18.28 -14.48
N ARG A 34 -13.34 18.89 -13.32
CA ARG A 34 -14.73 19.02 -12.84
C ARG A 34 -15.61 19.90 -13.74
N SER A 35 -15.04 20.87 -14.47
CA SER A 35 -15.82 21.68 -15.40
C SER A 35 -16.10 20.97 -16.72
N GLN A 36 -15.25 20.01 -17.12
CA GLN A 36 -15.51 19.13 -18.27
C GLN A 36 -16.53 18.03 -17.97
N ASP A 37 -16.62 17.58 -16.72
CA ASP A 37 -17.63 16.63 -16.24
C ASP A 37 -19.01 17.27 -15.98
N LYS A 38 -19.16 18.58 -16.26
CA LYS A 38 -20.49 19.18 -16.26
C LYS A 38 -21.31 18.48 -17.35
N PRO A 39 -22.49 17.92 -17.00
CA PRO A 39 -23.35 17.31 -18.01
C PRO A 39 -23.64 18.36 -19.08
N LYS A 40 -23.20 18.10 -20.31
CA LYS A 40 -23.58 18.90 -21.48
C LYS A 40 -25.09 19.08 -21.41
N GLN A 41 -25.54 20.34 -21.51
CA GLN A 41 -26.95 20.72 -21.49
C GLN A 41 -27.78 19.69 -22.28
N GLY A 42 -28.68 18.99 -21.57
CA GLY A 42 -29.61 18.03 -22.18
C GLY A 42 -29.67 16.63 -21.55
N LYS A 43 -28.76 16.24 -20.66
CA LYS A 43 -28.92 15.01 -19.86
C LYS A 43 -29.35 15.34 -18.44
N GLN A 44 -30.64 15.20 -18.18
CA GLN A 44 -31.18 15.15 -16.82
C GLN A 44 -30.41 14.11 -16.00
N PRO A 45 -30.19 14.35 -14.68
CA PRO A 45 -29.60 13.34 -13.81
C PRO A 45 -30.41 12.04 -13.93
N ARG A 46 -29.71 10.89 -13.99
CA ARG A 46 -30.36 9.57 -14.05
C ARG A 46 -31.22 9.42 -12.79
N GLN A 47 -32.54 9.47 -12.94
CA GLN A 47 -33.46 9.23 -11.83
C GLN A 47 -33.72 7.72 -11.74
N PHE A 48 -33.27 7.15 -10.64
CA PHE A 48 -33.47 5.74 -10.31
C PHE A 48 -34.55 5.65 -9.23
N ASP A 49 -35.76 5.27 -9.64
CA ASP A 49 -36.87 4.94 -8.75
C ASP A 49 -37.02 3.41 -8.64
N ASN A 50 -37.89 2.92 -7.74
CA ASN A 50 -38.12 1.47 -7.50
C ASN A 50 -38.47 0.67 -8.77
N ASP A 51 -39.01 1.36 -9.78
CA ASP A 51 -39.40 0.79 -11.07
C ASP A 51 -38.29 0.81 -12.14
N ASN A 52 -37.23 1.61 -11.93
CA ASN A 52 -36.11 1.76 -12.85
C ASN A 52 -34.76 1.32 -12.23
N LEU A 53 -34.80 0.60 -11.11
CA LEU A 53 -33.60 -0.09 -10.65
C LEU A 53 -33.28 -1.22 -11.63
N PRO A 54 -32.02 -1.32 -12.09
CA PRO A 54 -31.58 -2.49 -12.84
C PRO A 54 -31.71 -3.72 -11.93
N ARG A 55 -32.67 -4.60 -12.25
CA ARG A 55 -32.94 -5.85 -11.52
C ARG A 55 -31.98 -6.99 -11.88
N SER A 56 -30.96 -6.68 -12.68
CA SER A 56 -29.91 -7.64 -13.06
C SER A 56 -28.59 -7.17 -12.46
N ASP A 57 -28.15 -7.85 -11.41
CA ASP A 57 -26.82 -7.68 -10.83
C ASP A 57 -25.77 -8.18 -11.83
N LYS A 58 -25.29 -7.27 -12.68
CA LYS A 58 -24.01 -7.46 -13.37
C LYS A 58 -22.92 -6.92 -12.45
N LEU A 59 -22.71 -7.61 -11.33
CA LEU A 59 -21.55 -7.35 -10.48
C LEU A 59 -20.31 -7.61 -11.35
N SER A 60 -19.57 -6.55 -11.68
CA SER A 60 -18.28 -6.68 -12.34
C SER A 60 -17.30 -7.26 -11.33
N VAL A 61 -17.21 -8.59 -11.28
CA VAL A 61 -16.19 -9.29 -10.50
C VAL A 61 -14.86 -9.15 -11.25
N VAL A 62 -13.95 -8.36 -10.71
CA VAL A 62 -12.55 -8.39 -11.14
C VAL A 62 -11.87 -9.52 -10.37
N GLY A 63 -11.87 -10.71 -10.97
CA GLY A 63 -11.30 -11.94 -10.41
C GLY A 63 -12.05 -13.15 -10.94
N LYS A 64 -11.31 -14.17 -11.42
CA LYS A 64 -11.82 -15.39 -12.08
C LYS A 64 -13.06 -15.98 -11.36
N ASP A 65 -14.14 -16.21 -12.11
CA ASP A 65 -15.31 -16.95 -11.63
C ASP A 65 -14.97 -18.44 -11.38
N THR A 66 -15.43 -18.97 -10.26
CA THR A 66 -15.65 -20.41 -10.05
C THR A 66 -17.16 -20.67 -10.01
N PRO A 67 -17.70 -21.59 -10.84
CA PRO A 67 -19.10 -21.98 -10.77
C PRO A 67 -19.38 -22.88 -9.53
N PRO A 68 -20.60 -22.86 -8.97
CA PRO A 68 -20.95 -23.70 -7.84
C PRO A 68 -21.15 -25.16 -8.28
N ALA A 69 -20.53 -26.10 -7.56
CA ALA A 69 -20.79 -27.53 -7.73
C ALA A 69 -21.81 -27.98 -6.66
N ASN A 70 -23.02 -28.31 -7.12
CA ASN A 70 -23.88 -29.29 -6.46
C ASN A 70 -23.69 -30.62 -7.19
N ASP A 71 -23.24 -31.65 -6.50
CA ASP A 71 -24.03 -32.88 -6.34
C ASP A 71 -23.26 -33.93 -5.52
N HIS A 72 -23.92 -34.40 -4.46
CA HIS A 72 -23.57 -35.61 -3.71
C HIS A 72 -24.32 -36.80 -4.32
N GLN A 73 -23.59 -37.82 -4.77
CA GLN A 73 -24.02 -39.23 -4.93
C GLN A 73 -22.87 -39.98 -5.63
N ASN A 74 -22.63 -41.27 -5.47
CA ASN A 74 -22.82 -42.28 -4.44
C ASN A 74 -21.85 -43.40 -4.89
N ALA A 75 -21.26 -44.12 -3.94
CA ALA A 75 -20.33 -45.19 -4.21
C ALA A 75 -20.99 -46.37 -4.94
N GLN A 76 -20.26 -46.99 -5.86
CA GLN A 76 -20.43 -48.41 -6.14
C GLN A 76 -19.11 -49.05 -6.56
N ALA A 77 -18.72 -50.06 -5.80
CA ALA A 77 -17.55 -50.90 -5.99
C ALA A 77 -17.80 -51.96 -7.07
N GLN A 78 -16.76 -52.37 -7.79
CA GLN A 78 -16.65 -53.76 -8.26
C GLN A 78 -15.19 -54.17 -8.50
N GLU A 79 -14.84 -55.33 -7.93
CA GLU A 79 -13.56 -56.03 -7.97
C GLU A 79 -13.30 -56.73 -9.32
N GLY A 80 -12.02 -57.00 -9.63
CA GLY A 80 -11.58 -57.91 -10.70
C GLY A 80 -10.09 -57.84 -11.05
N GLN A 81 -9.27 -58.65 -10.36
CA GLN A 81 -7.83 -58.97 -10.60
C GLN A 81 -7.57 -59.69 -11.96
N PRO A 82 -6.32 -60.11 -12.31
CA PRO A 82 -5.02 -59.43 -12.31
C PRO A 82 -4.26 -59.67 -13.65
N ALA A 83 -3.19 -58.91 -13.95
CA ALA A 83 -2.17 -59.38 -14.90
C ALA A 83 -0.82 -58.69 -14.66
N GLU A 84 0.17 -59.50 -14.31
CA GLU A 84 1.59 -59.14 -14.24
C GLU A 84 2.14 -58.72 -15.61
N THR A 85 3.05 -57.75 -15.63
CA THR A 85 4.24 -57.85 -16.46
C THR A 85 5.35 -56.98 -15.88
N ALA A 86 6.46 -57.64 -15.55
CA ALA A 86 7.70 -57.05 -15.11
C ALA A 86 8.38 -56.26 -16.25
N ALA A 87 8.94 -55.10 -15.93
CA ALA A 87 10.23 -54.64 -16.46
C ALA A 87 10.65 -53.33 -15.76
N THR A 88 11.61 -53.46 -14.85
CA THR A 88 12.74 -52.55 -14.61
C THR A 88 12.71 -51.15 -15.25
N ALA A 89 12.54 -50.12 -14.42
CA ALA A 89 13.26 -48.84 -14.57
C ALA A 89 13.32 -48.11 -13.21
N LYS A 90 14.46 -48.20 -12.52
CA LYS A 90 14.89 -47.18 -11.55
C LYS A 90 15.19 -45.91 -12.37
N PRO A 91 14.73 -44.72 -11.94
CA PRO A 91 15.64 -43.89 -11.15
C PRO A 91 15.00 -43.55 -9.80
N ALA A 92 15.72 -43.89 -8.74
CA ALA A 92 15.50 -43.38 -7.41
C ALA A 92 16.06 -41.96 -7.33
N ASP A 93 15.42 -41.01 -8.04
CA ASP A 93 15.70 -39.57 -7.97
C ASP A 93 14.44 -38.73 -7.68
N LYS A 94 13.27 -39.37 -7.58
CA LYS A 94 12.00 -38.68 -7.26
C LYS A 94 11.92 -38.04 -5.86
N PRO A 95 12.51 -38.59 -4.77
CA PRO A 95 12.30 -37.97 -3.46
C PRO A 95 13.02 -36.62 -3.33
N GLU A 96 14.23 -36.45 -3.87
CA GLU A 96 14.98 -35.19 -3.75
C GLU A 96 14.33 -34.01 -4.50
N GLN A 97 13.67 -34.28 -5.63
CA GLN A 97 13.03 -33.23 -6.41
C GLN A 97 11.74 -32.71 -5.75
N ASP A 98 10.97 -33.62 -5.14
CA ASP A 98 9.75 -33.29 -4.39
C ASP A 98 10.09 -32.51 -3.10
N ASP A 99 11.18 -32.89 -2.42
CA ASP A 99 11.65 -32.19 -1.22
C ASP A 99 12.17 -30.77 -1.51
N LYS A 100 12.89 -30.58 -2.64
CA LYS A 100 13.32 -29.24 -3.09
C LYS A 100 12.14 -28.34 -3.47
N GLN A 101 11.09 -28.91 -4.07
CA GLN A 101 9.87 -28.17 -4.39
C GLN A 101 9.13 -27.72 -3.12
N LYS A 102 8.92 -28.63 -2.15
CA LYS A 102 8.30 -28.30 -0.86
C LYS A 102 9.08 -27.23 -0.10
N GLN A 103 10.41 -27.34 -0.06
CA GLN A 103 11.26 -26.34 0.56
C GLN A 103 11.13 -24.97 -0.14
N GLY A 104 11.07 -24.97 -1.47
CA GLY A 104 10.88 -23.74 -2.24
C GLY A 104 9.53 -23.07 -1.98
N ASP A 105 8.47 -23.85 -1.88
CA ASP A 105 7.13 -23.33 -1.57
C ASP A 105 7.03 -22.82 -0.13
N GLU A 106 7.74 -23.45 0.82
CA GLU A 106 7.85 -22.96 2.19
C GLU A 106 8.55 -21.59 2.24
N TRP A 107 9.64 -21.40 1.51
CA TRP A 107 10.34 -20.11 1.43
C TRP A 107 9.46 -19.01 0.81
N LYS A 108 8.78 -19.32 -0.30
CA LYS A 108 7.83 -18.38 -0.92
C LYS A 108 6.74 -17.97 0.05
N ARG A 109 6.18 -18.93 0.80
CA ARG A 109 5.15 -18.66 1.81
C ARG A 109 5.68 -17.73 2.91
N LYS A 110 6.86 -18.03 3.48
CA LYS A 110 7.48 -17.18 4.51
C LYS A 110 7.69 -15.74 4.03
N ILE A 111 8.21 -15.58 2.81
CA ILE A 111 8.43 -14.25 2.21
C ILE A 111 7.10 -13.55 1.97
N ALA A 112 6.10 -14.23 1.43
CA ALA A 112 4.77 -13.66 1.21
C ALA A 112 4.12 -13.20 2.53
N ASP A 113 4.26 -13.97 3.60
CA ASP A 113 3.71 -13.62 4.90
C ASP A 113 4.47 -12.44 5.55
N GLN A 114 5.79 -12.34 5.37
CA GLN A 114 6.56 -11.16 5.77
C GLN A 114 6.17 -9.90 4.98
N LYS A 115 5.93 -10.01 3.66
CA LYS A 115 5.42 -8.89 2.86
C LYS A 115 4.06 -8.40 3.38
N LYS A 116 3.13 -9.30 3.68
CA LYS A 116 1.83 -8.94 4.29
C LYS A 116 2.00 -8.22 5.64
N LYS A 117 2.96 -8.67 6.47
CA LYS A 117 3.29 -8.01 7.74
C LYS A 117 3.80 -6.59 7.51
N ILE A 118 4.68 -6.39 6.54
CA ILE A 118 5.18 -5.06 6.14
C ILE A 118 4.02 -4.18 5.64
N ASP A 119 3.14 -4.69 4.80
CA ASP A 119 2.00 -3.94 4.27
C ASP A 119 1.02 -3.52 5.38
N LEU A 120 0.80 -4.39 6.37
CA LEU A 120 0.01 -4.08 7.55
C LEU A 120 0.68 -3.00 8.39
N LEU A 121 1.95 -3.16 8.75
CA LEU A 121 2.71 -2.18 9.53
C LEU A 121 2.79 -0.82 8.83
N SER A 122 2.96 -0.80 7.51
CA SER A 122 2.97 0.42 6.69
C SER A 122 1.64 1.16 6.78
N ARG A 123 0.52 0.45 6.60
CA ARG A 123 -0.81 1.08 6.71
C ARG A 123 -1.07 1.62 8.10
N GLU A 124 -0.69 0.87 9.13
CA GLU A 124 -0.87 1.31 10.52
C GLU A 124 0.02 2.51 10.88
N TYR A 125 1.26 2.56 10.36
CA TYR A 125 2.12 3.73 10.48
C TYR A 125 1.49 4.96 9.83
N ASP A 126 0.97 4.82 8.61
CA ASP A 126 0.32 5.91 7.88
C ASP A 126 -0.95 6.41 8.59
N VAL A 127 -1.74 5.48 9.14
CA VAL A 127 -2.93 5.81 9.94
C VAL A 127 -2.52 6.58 11.19
N LEU A 128 -1.55 6.11 11.97
CA LEU A 128 -1.07 6.82 13.16
C LEU A 128 -0.56 8.23 12.84
N GLN A 129 0.21 8.36 11.75
CA GLN A 129 0.73 9.66 11.33
C GLN A 129 -0.38 10.61 10.90
N ARG A 130 -1.41 10.11 10.20
CA ARG A 130 -2.58 10.90 9.81
C ARG A 130 -3.43 11.30 11.00
N GLU A 131 -3.71 10.37 11.91
CA GLU A 131 -4.48 10.62 13.13
C GLU A 131 -3.80 11.69 13.99
N TYR A 132 -2.48 11.58 14.16
CA TYR A 132 -1.71 12.59 14.88
C TYR A 132 -1.85 13.99 14.25
N ARG A 133 -1.74 14.10 12.92
CA ARG A 133 -1.92 15.38 12.21
C ARG A 133 -3.33 15.94 12.39
N LEU A 134 -4.36 15.10 12.31
CA LEU A 134 -5.75 15.52 12.51
C LEU A 134 -5.99 15.99 13.95
N ARG A 135 -5.44 15.28 14.94
CA ARG A 135 -5.54 15.65 16.35
C ARG A 135 -4.83 16.97 16.64
N ALA A 136 -3.62 17.14 16.11
CA ALA A 136 -2.87 18.40 16.20
C ALA A 136 -3.65 19.55 15.55
N ALA A 137 -4.19 19.34 14.35
CA ALA A 137 -5.02 20.35 13.68
C ALA A 137 -6.26 20.72 14.51
N ALA A 138 -6.95 19.75 15.11
CA ALA A 138 -8.09 20.00 15.98
C ALA A 138 -7.72 20.79 17.24
N MET A 139 -6.53 20.57 17.81
CA MET A 139 -6.05 21.34 18.95
C MET A 139 -5.73 22.79 18.62
N TYR A 140 -5.14 23.03 17.44
CA TYR A 140 -4.78 24.38 17.00
C TYR A 140 -5.92 25.11 16.27
N ALA A 141 -7.06 24.44 16.01
CA ALA A 141 -8.22 25.06 15.38
C ALA A 141 -8.91 26.12 16.26
N ASP A 142 -8.80 26.01 17.58
CA ASP A 142 -9.29 27.00 18.55
C ASP A 142 -8.14 27.49 19.44
N ALA A 143 -7.84 28.79 19.37
CA ALA A 143 -6.79 29.45 20.15
C ALA A 143 -6.98 29.27 21.68
N GLY A 144 -8.22 29.11 22.15
CA GLY A 144 -8.53 28.90 23.57
C GLY A 144 -8.47 27.44 24.03
N ASN A 145 -8.44 26.48 23.10
CA ASN A 145 -8.48 25.05 23.42
C ASN A 145 -7.14 24.57 24.02
N ARG A 146 -6.02 25.03 23.46
CA ARG A 146 -4.68 24.71 23.96
C ARG A 146 -4.45 25.20 25.40
N LEU A 147 -4.92 26.41 25.73
CA LEU A 147 -4.75 26.99 27.07
C LEU A 147 -5.50 26.17 28.14
N ARG A 148 -6.69 25.65 27.80
CA ARG A 148 -7.53 24.87 28.72
C ARG A 148 -7.07 23.42 28.87
N ASN A 149 -6.48 22.84 27.82
CA ASN A 149 -6.17 21.41 27.74
C ASN A 149 -4.67 21.09 27.64
N GLN A 150 -3.77 22.03 27.97
CA GLN A 150 -2.33 21.92 27.75
C GLN A 150 -1.72 20.62 28.31
N GLY A 151 -1.97 20.30 29.59
CA GLY A 151 -1.35 19.14 30.23
C GLY A 151 -1.85 17.78 29.72
N ALA A 152 -3.09 17.71 29.21
CA ALA A 152 -3.60 16.52 28.54
C ALA A 152 -2.97 16.37 27.14
N TRP A 153 -2.88 17.49 26.42
CA TRP A 153 -2.28 17.53 25.09
C TRP A 153 -0.82 17.11 25.10
N ASP A 154 0.01 17.63 26.02
CA ASP A 154 1.44 17.30 26.05
C ASP A 154 1.68 15.81 26.28
N LYS A 155 0.83 15.15 27.09
CA LYS A 155 0.88 13.70 27.31
C LYS A 155 0.48 12.92 26.06
N GLU A 156 -0.62 13.30 25.43
CA GLU A 156 -1.11 12.66 24.21
C GLU A 156 -0.11 12.85 23.06
N ASP A 157 0.44 14.04 22.90
CA ASP A 157 1.46 14.35 21.90
C ASP A 157 2.70 13.46 22.07
N ALA A 158 3.20 13.33 23.31
CA ALA A 158 4.32 12.44 23.61
C ALA A 158 3.98 10.97 23.31
N GLN A 159 2.79 10.50 23.69
CA GLN A 159 2.33 9.13 23.43
C GLN A 159 2.21 8.83 21.93
N TYR A 160 1.61 9.72 21.14
CA TYR A 160 1.49 9.52 19.70
C TYR A 160 2.85 9.54 19.01
N LYS A 161 3.75 10.45 19.41
CA LYS A 161 5.11 10.48 18.87
C LYS A 161 5.85 9.19 19.15
N GLN A 162 5.78 8.69 20.39
CA GLN A 162 6.38 7.42 20.75
C GLN A 162 5.79 6.26 19.94
N GLN A 163 4.46 6.17 19.82
CA GLN A 163 3.81 5.12 19.01
C GLN A 163 4.20 5.19 17.53
N ILE A 164 4.36 6.38 16.96
CA ILE A 164 4.82 6.57 15.58
C ILE A 164 6.27 6.09 15.43
N GLU A 165 7.15 6.41 16.37
CA GLU A 165 8.55 5.98 16.38
C GLU A 165 8.66 4.46 16.53
N ASP A 166 7.95 3.88 17.50
CA ASP A 166 7.90 2.43 17.73
C ASP A 166 7.40 1.69 16.49
N LYS A 167 6.34 2.21 15.85
CA LYS A 167 5.76 1.59 14.66
C LYS A 167 6.65 1.73 13.44
N LYS A 168 7.33 2.87 13.29
CA LYS A 168 8.37 3.06 12.27
C LYS A 168 9.49 2.05 12.44
N LYS A 169 10.00 1.91 13.67
CA LYS A 169 11.05 0.94 13.98
C LYS A 169 10.61 -0.49 13.68
N ALA A 170 9.41 -0.88 14.09
CA ALA A 170 8.87 -2.22 13.79
C ALA A 170 8.74 -2.49 12.28
N LEU A 171 8.38 -1.46 11.50
CA LEU A 171 8.31 -1.53 10.05
C LEU A 171 9.71 -1.70 9.42
N ASP A 172 10.69 -0.92 9.87
CA ASP A 172 12.07 -1.02 9.40
C ASP A 172 12.70 -2.38 9.78
N ASP A 173 12.48 -2.85 11.01
CA ASP A 173 12.89 -4.18 11.47
C ASP A 173 12.25 -5.30 10.61
N ALA A 174 10.96 -5.19 10.27
CA ALA A 174 10.29 -6.16 9.42
C ALA A 174 10.82 -6.17 7.97
N ARG A 175 11.23 -5.01 7.44
CA ARG A 175 11.89 -4.92 6.14
C ARG A 175 13.25 -5.59 6.16
N GLN A 176 14.04 -5.36 7.21
CA GLN A 176 15.31 -6.04 7.38
C GLN A 176 15.13 -7.57 7.51
N GLU A 177 14.12 -8.01 8.27
CA GLU A 177 13.79 -9.43 8.43
C GLU A 177 13.44 -10.10 7.07
N LEU A 178 12.74 -9.38 6.19
CA LEU A 178 12.44 -9.83 4.82
C LEU A 178 13.73 -10.04 4.02
N ASP A 179 14.65 -9.07 4.05
CA ASP A 179 15.91 -9.16 3.33
C ASP A 179 16.77 -10.32 3.83
N ASP A 180 16.85 -10.50 5.16
CA ASP A 180 17.53 -11.63 5.79
C ASP A 180 16.91 -12.98 5.38
N THR A 181 15.58 -13.02 5.24
CA THR A 181 14.86 -14.24 4.84
C THR A 181 15.10 -14.56 3.36
N LYS A 182 15.12 -13.55 2.49
CA LYS A 182 15.52 -13.71 1.08
C LYS A 182 16.97 -14.19 0.96
N GLU A 183 17.89 -13.66 1.79
CA GLU A 183 19.28 -14.09 1.83
C GLU A 183 19.40 -15.56 2.27
N LYS A 184 18.69 -15.97 3.33
CA LYS A 184 18.64 -17.36 3.79
C LYS A 184 18.10 -18.30 2.71
N ALA A 185 17.05 -17.89 2.00
CA ALA A 185 16.50 -18.66 0.89
C ALA A 185 17.51 -18.81 -0.26
N ARG A 186 18.23 -17.74 -0.63
CA ARG A 186 19.32 -17.82 -1.62
C ARG A 186 20.43 -18.77 -1.19
N LYS A 187 20.85 -18.73 0.07
CA LYS A 187 21.85 -19.67 0.64
C LYS A 187 21.36 -21.12 0.66
N ALA A 188 20.04 -21.32 0.74
CA ALA A 188 19.41 -22.64 0.62
C ALA A 188 19.23 -23.12 -0.84
N GLY A 189 19.75 -22.37 -1.83
CA GLY A 189 19.72 -22.75 -3.25
C GLY A 189 18.53 -22.23 -4.03
N MET A 190 17.69 -21.36 -3.45
CA MET A 190 16.58 -20.75 -4.19
C MET A 190 17.08 -19.69 -5.18
N PRO A 191 16.67 -19.74 -6.47
CA PRO A 191 17.03 -18.72 -7.43
C PRO A 191 16.37 -17.38 -7.09
N ALA A 192 17.10 -16.26 -7.26
CA ALA A 192 16.64 -14.93 -6.85
C ALA A 192 15.27 -14.54 -7.42
N GLY A 193 15.03 -14.84 -8.71
CA GLY A 193 13.76 -14.55 -9.38
C GLY A 193 12.56 -15.39 -8.93
N SER A 194 12.76 -16.39 -8.07
CA SER A 194 11.68 -17.21 -7.49
C SER A 194 11.19 -16.72 -6.12
N LEU A 195 11.83 -15.68 -5.58
CA LEU A 195 11.65 -15.15 -4.21
C LEU A 195 10.93 -13.79 -4.18
N ASP A 196 10.52 -13.27 -5.33
CA ASP A 196 9.73 -12.04 -5.44
C ASP A 196 8.22 -12.30 -5.56
#